data_AF-A0AB36PVR9-F1
#
_entry.id   AF-A0AB36PVR9-F1
#
_cell.length_a   1.000
_cell.length_b   1.000
_cell.length_c   1.000
_cell.angle_alpha   90.00
_cell.angle_beta   90.00
_cell.angle_gamma   90.00
#
_symmetry.space_group_name_H-M   'P 1'
#
loop_
_entity.id
_entity.type
_entity.pdbx_description
1 polymer ?
#
loop_
_entity_poly.entity_id
_entity_poly.type
_entity_poly.pdbx_seq_one_letter_code
_entity_poly.pdbx_strand_id
1 'polypeptide(L)'
;MNRELFLSTDMVDATQRDDFWREAVKLIYNVMSSDDQSGKGFKGTLRSQQFGTCLIGSATSNGQNYQRTPSIIAQSDMDHYVLQAMIAGRMTGDFNGTNVSAKPGDIVILDLLQTVSSSVEAGERITIVIQRGELEKLVGWMRSPPNCRPMRHLPRRKQCSPCFQRVSPARRKKPSKTRRPIFPCAIAS
;
A
#
# COMPACT_ATOMS: atom_id res chain seq x y z
N MET A 1 -9.85 -4.42 16.95
CA MET A 1 -10.77 -3.32 16.57
C MET A 1 -10.09 -2.53 15.46
N ASN A 2 -10.57 -2.65 14.23
CA ASN A 2 -10.09 -1.78 13.14
C ASN A 2 -10.72 -0.40 13.35
N ARG A 3 -9.89 0.63 13.48
CA ARG A 3 -10.33 2.01 13.68
C ARG A 3 -10.51 2.65 12.31
N GLU A 4 -11.75 2.88 11.93
CA GLU A 4 -12.10 3.64 10.72
C GLU A 4 -11.97 5.14 11.04
N LEU A 5 -11.38 5.89 10.11
CA LEU A 5 -11.36 7.35 10.09
C LEU A 5 -12.40 7.82 9.08
N PHE A 6 -13.26 8.74 9.49
CA PHE A 6 -14.18 9.44 8.59
C PHE A 6 -14.09 10.94 8.81
N LEU A 7 -13.88 11.68 7.73
CA LEU A 7 -13.86 13.14 7.67
C LEU A 7 -14.80 13.60 6.56
N SER A 8 -15.49 14.71 6.78
CA SER A 8 -16.39 15.33 5.81
C SER A 8 -16.51 16.81 6.12
N THR A 9 -16.45 17.64 5.07
CA THR A 9 -16.66 19.08 5.18
C THR A 9 -18.08 19.44 5.63
N ASP A 10 -19.03 18.52 5.54
CA ASP A 10 -20.40 18.73 6.03
C ASP A 10 -20.53 18.57 7.55
N MET A 11 -19.47 18.13 8.23
CA MET A 11 -19.42 18.07 9.69
C MET A 11 -18.96 19.38 10.36
N VAL A 12 -18.59 20.39 9.57
CA VAL A 12 -18.11 21.69 10.06
C VAL A 12 -18.85 22.83 9.39
N ASP A 13 -18.85 23.99 10.06
CA ASP A 13 -19.45 25.21 9.55
C ASP A 13 -18.79 25.65 8.24
N ALA A 14 -19.57 26.27 7.35
CA ALA A 14 -19.13 26.66 6.02
C ALA A 14 -17.86 27.53 6.03
N THR A 15 -17.70 28.38 7.05
CA THR A 15 -16.54 29.26 7.23
C THR A 15 -15.26 28.53 7.66
N GLN A 16 -15.38 27.30 8.18
CA GLN A 16 -14.26 26.50 8.68
C GLN A 16 -13.84 25.36 7.75
N ARG A 17 -14.61 25.09 6.70
CA ARG A 17 -14.37 23.99 5.77
C ARG A 17 -12.98 24.01 5.16
N ASP A 18 -12.47 25.20 4.88
CA ASP A 18 -11.20 25.33 4.18
C ASP A 18 -10.02 24.99 5.07
N ASP A 19 -9.98 25.55 6.26
CA ASP A 19 -8.96 25.25 7.25
C ASP A 19 -9.04 23.77 7.66
N PHE A 20 -10.24 23.27 7.91
CA PHE A 20 -10.47 21.86 8.22
C PHE A 20 -9.91 20.94 7.13
N TRP A 21 -10.23 21.21 5.87
CA TRP A 21 -9.79 20.36 4.76
C TRP A 21 -8.29 20.45 4.51
N ARG A 22 -7.71 21.67 4.55
CA ARG A 22 -6.26 21.89 4.43
C ARG A 22 -5.51 21.13 5.53
N GLU A 23 -5.97 21.24 6.77
CA GLU A 23 -5.36 20.56 7.92
C GLU A 23 -5.45 19.03 7.81
N ALA A 24 -6.57 18.50 7.28
CA ALA A 24 -6.75 17.07 7.10
C ALA A 24 -5.75 16.44 6.10
N VAL A 25 -5.30 17.20 5.10
CA VAL A 25 -4.45 16.68 4.01
C VAL A 25 -3.02 17.25 3.99
N LYS A 26 -2.69 18.20 4.87
CA LYS A 26 -1.42 18.97 4.85
C LYS A 26 -0.14 18.14 4.86
N LEU A 27 -0.17 16.94 5.46
CA LEU A 27 0.99 16.06 5.50
C LEU A 27 1.32 15.47 4.11
N ILE A 28 0.32 15.38 3.24
CA ILE A 28 0.46 14.85 1.89
C ILE A 28 0.54 15.98 0.86
N TYR A 29 -0.35 16.97 0.96
CA TYR A 29 -0.45 18.07 -0.02
C TYR A 29 -0.85 19.39 0.64
N ASN A 30 -0.34 20.48 0.07
CA ASN A 30 -1.04 21.76 0.10
C ASN A 30 -2.15 21.74 -0.95
N VAL A 31 -3.35 22.14 -0.57
CA VAL A 31 -4.52 22.20 -1.46
C VAL A 31 -4.94 23.63 -1.72
N MET A 32 -5.46 23.91 -2.91
CA MET A 32 -6.15 25.17 -3.22
C MET A 32 -7.48 24.84 -3.91
N SER A 33 -8.56 25.51 -3.53
CA SER A 33 -9.85 25.31 -4.18
C SER A 33 -9.79 25.89 -5.59
N SER A 34 -10.24 25.13 -6.59
CA SER A 34 -10.37 25.67 -7.95
C SER A 34 -11.54 26.66 -8.07
N ASP A 35 -12.47 26.62 -7.12
CA ASP A 35 -13.70 27.42 -7.09
C ASP A 35 -13.64 28.60 -6.09
N ASP A 36 -12.44 29.12 -5.79
CA ASP A 36 -12.22 30.18 -4.80
C ASP A 36 -13.12 31.42 -5.02
N GLN A 37 -13.57 31.65 -6.26
CA GLN A 37 -14.47 32.75 -6.62
C GLN A 37 -15.93 32.57 -6.17
N SER A 38 -16.35 31.36 -5.79
CA SER A 38 -17.74 31.06 -5.44
C SER A 38 -18.06 31.21 -3.95
N GLY A 39 -17.04 31.38 -3.10
CA GLY A 39 -17.20 31.45 -1.64
C GLY A 39 -17.75 30.18 -0.99
N LYS A 40 -17.81 29.05 -1.71
CA LYS A 40 -18.43 27.80 -1.22
C LYS A 40 -17.46 26.84 -0.51
N GLY A 41 -16.19 27.24 -0.39
CA GLY A 41 -15.14 26.49 0.28
C GLY A 41 -14.89 25.10 -0.32
N PHE A 42 -13.98 24.35 0.30
CA PHE A 42 -13.76 22.95 -0.01
C PHE A 42 -15.00 22.11 0.32
N LYS A 43 -15.27 21.13 -0.54
CA LYS A 43 -16.30 20.12 -0.33
C LYS A 43 -15.69 18.75 -0.55
N GLY A 44 -15.90 17.85 0.39
CA GLY A 44 -15.39 16.50 0.25
C GLY A 44 -15.66 15.60 1.42
N THR A 45 -15.38 14.32 1.20
CA THR A 45 -15.38 13.29 2.23
C THR A 45 -14.09 12.48 2.12
N LEU A 46 -13.61 11.97 3.25
CA LEU A 46 -12.48 11.04 3.31
C LEU A 46 -12.85 9.93 4.29
N ARG A 47 -12.80 8.70 3.82
CA ARG A 47 -12.92 7.48 4.64
C ARG A 47 -11.62 6.73 4.54
N SER A 48 -11.10 6.22 5.64
CA SER A 48 -9.96 5.32 5.60
C SER A 48 -9.96 4.32 6.74
N GLN A 49 -9.38 3.16 6.48
CA GLN A 49 -9.19 2.11 7.46
C GLN A 49 -7.85 1.42 7.22
N GLN A 50 -7.25 0.95 8.31
CA GLN A 50 -6.04 0.13 8.21
C GLN A 50 -6.40 -1.26 7.70
N PHE A 51 -5.68 -1.72 6.67
CA PHE A 51 -5.78 -3.05 6.11
C PHE A 51 -4.38 -3.69 6.07
N GLY A 52 -4.08 -4.50 7.09
CA GLY A 52 -2.74 -5.04 7.28
C GLY A 52 -1.72 -3.92 7.51
N THR A 53 -0.70 -3.87 6.64
CA THR A 53 0.35 -2.84 6.65
C THR A 53 0.02 -1.62 5.76
N CYS A 54 -1.15 -1.60 5.13
CA CYS A 54 -1.60 -0.53 4.26
C CYS A 54 -2.73 0.28 4.89
N LEU A 55 -2.91 1.52 4.45
CA LEU A 55 -4.15 2.27 4.64
C LEU A 55 -4.96 2.21 3.36
N ILE A 56 -6.23 1.84 3.44
CA ILE A 56 -7.16 1.88 2.30
C ILE A 56 -8.26 2.86 2.62
N GLY A 57 -8.59 3.70 1.66
CA GLY A 57 -9.63 4.70 1.82
C GLY A 57 -10.28 5.10 0.53
N SER A 58 -11.32 5.91 0.65
CA SER A 58 -11.93 6.62 -0.46
C SER A 58 -12.05 8.10 -0.11
N ALA A 59 -12.02 8.94 -1.13
CA ALA A 59 -12.25 10.36 -0.98
C ALA A 59 -13.08 10.91 -2.13
N THR A 60 -14.02 11.80 -1.79
CA THR A 60 -14.72 12.65 -2.75
C THR A 60 -14.26 14.09 -2.56
N SER A 61 -14.18 14.85 -3.65
CA SER A 61 -13.79 16.25 -3.58
C SER A 61 -14.44 17.06 -4.70
N ASN A 62 -14.63 18.37 -4.49
CA ASN A 62 -14.78 19.32 -5.59
C ASN A 62 -13.44 19.49 -6.35
N GLY A 63 -13.41 20.38 -7.35
CA GLY A 63 -12.20 20.69 -8.10
C GLY A 63 -11.16 21.40 -7.23
N GLN A 64 -9.91 20.94 -7.28
CA GLN A 64 -8.83 21.41 -6.40
C GLN A 64 -7.49 21.38 -7.15
N ASN A 65 -6.53 22.17 -6.68
CA ASN A 65 -5.13 22.06 -7.08
C ASN A 65 -4.32 21.48 -5.91
N TYR A 66 -3.47 20.51 -6.19
CA TYR A 66 -2.55 19.90 -5.23
C TYR A 66 -1.12 20.34 -5.47
N GLN A 67 -0.41 20.66 -4.39
CA GLN A 67 1.04 20.83 -4.40
C GLN A 67 1.69 19.97 -3.32
N ARG A 68 2.64 19.13 -3.72
CA ARG A 68 3.61 18.49 -2.82
C ARG A 68 4.97 19.09 -3.10
N THR A 69 5.46 19.90 -2.16
CA THR A 69 6.71 20.64 -2.31
C THR A 69 7.85 19.94 -1.56
N PRO A 70 9.13 20.27 -1.85
CA PRO A 70 10.26 19.75 -1.08
C PRO A 70 10.15 19.99 0.43
N SER A 71 9.53 21.11 0.83
CA SER A 71 9.30 21.44 2.25
C SER A 71 8.33 20.46 2.92
N ILE A 72 7.23 20.09 2.26
CA ILE A 72 6.29 19.07 2.77
C ILE A 72 6.99 17.71 2.86
N ILE A 73 7.78 17.35 1.85
CA ILE A 73 8.53 16.08 1.82
C ILE A 73 9.46 16.01 3.04
N ALA A 74 10.23 17.06 3.30
CA ALA A 74 11.16 17.11 4.42
C ALA A 74 10.50 17.07 5.81
N GLN A 75 9.27 17.59 5.94
CA GLN A 75 8.58 17.69 7.24
C GLN A 75 7.63 16.53 7.54
N SER A 76 7.18 15.80 6.52
CA SER A 76 6.10 14.80 6.67
C SER A 76 6.56 13.43 7.14
N ASP A 77 7.85 13.07 6.99
CA ASP A 77 8.40 11.73 7.25
C ASP A 77 7.62 10.59 6.56
N MET A 78 6.99 10.90 5.41
CA MET A 78 6.14 9.95 4.68
C MET A 78 6.92 9.23 3.58
N ASP A 79 7.60 8.13 3.92
CA ASP A 79 8.21 7.22 2.93
C ASP A 79 7.21 6.15 2.44
N HIS A 80 6.25 6.60 1.63
CA HIS A 80 5.16 5.76 1.15
C HIS A 80 4.93 5.93 -0.34
N TYR A 81 4.38 4.88 -0.95
CA TYR A 81 3.68 4.98 -2.22
C TYR A 81 2.18 5.16 -1.98
N VAL A 82 1.56 5.99 -2.81
CA VAL A 82 0.12 6.19 -2.86
C VAL A 82 -0.38 5.72 -4.21
N LEU A 83 -1.27 4.73 -4.20
CA LEU A 83 -1.96 4.24 -5.36
C LEU A 83 -3.37 4.83 -5.35
N GLN A 84 -3.77 5.47 -6.45
CA GLN A 84 -5.09 6.06 -6.59
C GLN A 84 -5.79 5.49 -7.82
N ALA A 85 -6.89 4.79 -7.59
CA ALA A 85 -7.83 4.47 -8.65
C ALA A 85 -8.76 5.67 -8.87
N MET A 86 -8.79 6.17 -10.09
CA MET A 86 -9.66 7.27 -10.50
C MET A 86 -11.07 6.73 -10.74
N ILE A 87 -12.02 7.06 -9.88
CA ILE A 87 -13.41 6.60 -10.00
C ILE A 87 -14.26 7.62 -10.76
N ALA A 88 -14.07 8.91 -10.46
CA ALA A 88 -14.73 10.02 -11.13
C ALA A 88 -13.80 11.24 -11.18
N GLY A 89 -14.06 12.14 -12.13
CA GLY A 89 -13.24 13.33 -12.38
C GLY A 89 -11.93 13.03 -13.13
N ARG A 90 -11.20 14.08 -13.48
CA ARG A 90 -9.91 14.02 -14.16
C ARG A 90 -8.82 14.68 -13.34
N MET A 91 -7.58 14.31 -13.65
CA MET A 91 -6.38 14.91 -13.06
C MET A 91 -5.36 15.17 -14.16
N THR A 92 -4.71 16.33 -14.11
CA THR A 92 -3.52 16.63 -14.92
C THR A 92 -2.48 17.31 -14.06
N GLY A 93 -1.19 17.12 -14.35
CA GLY A 93 -0.15 17.79 -13.59
C GLY A 93 1.27 17.32 -13.89
N ASP A 94 2.21 17.97 -13.23
CA ASP A 94 3.62 17.57 -13.18
C ASP A 94 3.87 16.71 -11.94
N PHE A 95 4.45 15.53 -12.16
CA PHE A 95 4.81 14.56 -11.13
C PHE A 95 6.32 14.33 -11.26
N ASN A 96 7.10 15.17 -10.57
CA ASN A 96 8.55 15.21 -10.62
C ASN A 96 9.10 15.32 -12.05
N GLY A 97 8.68 16.36 -12.78
CA GLY A 97 9.11 16.59 -14.17
C GLY A 97 8.38 15.73 -15.22
N THR A 98 7.46 14.86 -14.79
CA THR A 98 6.66 14.03 -15.69
C THR A 98 5.23 14.56 -15.77
N ASN A 99 4.81 14.97 -16.96
CA ASN A 99 3.43 15.34 -17.22
C ASN A 99 2.53 14.09 -17.19
N VAL A 100 1.56 14.07 -16.29
CA VAL A 100 0.57 13.00 -16.13
C VAL A 100 -0.81 13.55 -16.42
N SER A 101 -1.63 12.72 -17.06
CA SER A 101 -3.07 12.90 -17.21
C SER A 101 -3.76 11.60 -16.85
N ALA A 102 -4.79 11.66 -16.03
CA ALA A 102 -5.55 10.50 -15.59
C ALA A 102 -7.05 10.77 -15.65
N LYS A 103 -7.81 9.76 -16.08
CA LYS A 103 -9.27 9.77 -16.21
C LYS A 103 -9.87 8.58 -15.44
N PRO A 104 -11.20 8.51 -15.29
CA PRO A 104 -11.84 7.36 -14.64
C PRO A 104 -11.41 6.03 -15.27
N GLY A 105 -11.08 5.07 -14.41
CA GLY A 105 -10.53 3.76 -14.77
C GLY A 105 -9.00 3.67 -14.75
N ASP A 106 -8.30 4.80 -14.74
CA ASP A 106 -6.85 4.82 -14.61
C ASP A 106 -6.41 4.61 -13.15
N ILE A 107 -5.22 4.03 -12.97
CA ILE A 107 -4.54 3.94 -11.67
C ILE A 107 -3.29 4.79 -11.74
N VAL A 108 -3.16 5.72 -10.79
CA VAL A 108 -1.98 6.56 -10.63
C VAL A 108 -1.17 6.07 -9.44
N ILE A 109 0.15 5.97 -9.62
CA ILE A 109 1.09 5.63 -8.56
C ILE A 109 1.93 6.87 -8.26
N LEU A 110 1.92 7.27 -7.00
CA LEU A 110 2.58 8.47 -6.51
C LEU A 110 3.62 8.06 -5.48
N ASP A 111 4.84 8.56 -5.66
CA ASP A 111 5.90 8.44 -4.66
C ASP A 111 5.85 9.67 -3.74
N LEU A 112 5.61 9.48 -2.44
CA LEU A 112 5.55 10.61 -1.50
C LEU A 112 6.92 11.22 -1.20
N LEU A 113 8.02 10.68 -1.71
CA LEU A 113 9.32 11.34 -1.71
C LEU A 113 9.54 12.24 -2.93
N GLN A 114 8.53 12.41 -3.78
CA GLN A 114 8.61 13.20 -5.01
C GLN A 114 7.66 14.40 -4.98
N THR A 115 8.03 15.43 -5.73
CA THR A 115 7.21 16.64 -5.87
C THR A 115 6.03 16.40 -6.81
N VAL A 116 4.93 17.11 -6.55
CA VAL A 116 3.72 17.07 -7.37
C VAL A 116 3.14 18.47 -7.50
N SER A 117 2.72 18.84 -8.70
CA SER A 117 1.87 20.00 -8.97
C SER A 117 0.76 19.57 -9.91
N SER A 118 -0.48 19.49 -9.42
CA SER A 118 -1.59 18.97 -10.23
C SER A 118 -2.88 19.74 -10.03
N SER A 119 -3.73 19.71 -11.05
CA SER A 119 -5.11 20.18 -11.02
C SER A 119 -6.04 18.99 -11.16
N VAL A 120 -7.09 18.97 -10.35
CA VAL A 120 -8.11 17.94 -10.36
C VAL A 120 -9.49 18.54 -10.49
N GLU A 121 -10.32 17.89 -11.29
CA GLU A 121 -11.75 18.15 -11.32
C GLU A 121 -12.43 17.57 -10.07
N ALA A 122 -13.69 17.96 -9.85
CA ALA A 122 -14.54 17.29 -8.88
C ALA A 122 -14.63 15.79 -9.21
N GLY A 123 -14.48 14.94 -8.19
CA GLY A 123 -14.30 13.52 -8.43
C GLY A 123 -14.25 12.66 -7.19
N GLU A 124 -13.98 11.39 -7.44
CA GLU A 124 -13.90 10.34 -6.43
C GLU A 124 -12.67 9.46 -6.71
N ARG A 125 -12.00 9.07 -5.63
CA ARG A 125 -10.80 8.22 -5.68
C ARG A 125 -10.90 7.12 -4.63
N ILE A 126 -10.39 5.94 -4.99
CA ILE A 126 -9.98 4.92 -4.01
C ILE A 126 -8.47 5.03 -3.88
N THR A 127 -8.01 5.15 -2.63
CA THR A 127 -6.61 5.40 -2.32
C THR A 127 -6.07 4.27 -1.46
N ILE A 128 -4.89 3.76 -1.82
CA ILE A 128 -4.11 2.84 -1.00
C ILE A 128 -2.78 3.51 -0.69
N VAL A 129 -2.43 3.62 0.59
CA VAL A 129 -1.14 4.12 1.06
C VAL A 129 -0.34 2.94 1.59
N ILE A 130 0.86 2.73 1.04
CA ILE A 130 1.72 1.59 1.34
C ILE A 130 3.12 2.11 1.69
N GLN A 131 3.68 1.67 2.82
CA GLN A 131 5.09 1.96 3.13
C GLN A 131 6.00 1.39 2.04
N ARG A 132 6.99 2.17 1.60
CA ARG A 132 7.93 1.76 0.55
C ARG A 132 8.54 0.39 0.84
N GLY A 133 9.07 0.19 2.05
CA GLY A 133 9.70 -1.07 2.44
C GLY A 133 8.77 -2.28 2.38
N GLU A 134 7.46 -2.10 2.61
CA GLU A 134 6.48 -3.18 2.50
C GLU A 134 6.20 -3.54 1.03
N LEU A 135 6.06 -2.54 0.17
CA LEU A 135 5.93 -2.78 -1.26
C LEU A 135 7.18 -3.45 -1.83
N GLU A 136 8.37 -2.97 -1.47
CA GLU A 136 9.66 -3.51 -1.94
C GLU A 136 9.88 -4.97 -1.54
N LYS A 137 9.45 -5.39 -0.34
CA LYS A 137 9.46 -6.81 0.04
C LYS A 137 8.60 -7.66 -0.89
N LEU A 138 7.44 -7.15 -1.32
CA LEU A 138 6.53 -7.86 -2.22
C LEU A 138 7.01 -7.87 -3.66
N VAL A 139 7.74 -6.86 -4.12
CA VAL A 139 8.25 -6.75 -5.50
C VAL A 139 9.72 -7.13 -5.65
N GLY A 140 10.41 -7.48 -4.57
CA GLY A 140 11.84 -7.82 -4.57
C GLY A 140 12.21 -8.97 -5.53
N TRP A 141 11.27 -9.86 -5.85
CA TRP A 141 11.44 -10.89 -6.87
C TRP A 141 11.59 -10.32 -8.30
N MET A 142 11.06 -9.12 -8.59
CA MET A 142 11.24 -8.44 -9.89
C MET A 142 12.63 -7.84 -10.07
N ARG A 143 13.41 -7.67 -8.99
CA ARG A 143 14.84 -7.27 -9.05
C ARG A 143 15.79 -8.46 -9.11
N SER A 144 15.25 -9.68 -9.28
CA SER A 144 16.04 -10.88 -9.51
C SER A 144 16.99 -10.68 -10.71
N PRO A 145 18.31 -10.94 -10.58
CA PRO A 145 19.19 -10.99 -11.75
C PRO A 145 18.63 -12.00 -12.77
N PRO A 146 18.94 -11.87 -14.08
CA PRO A 146 18.29 -12.62 -15.17
C PRO A 146 18.33 -14.16 -15.04
N ASN A 147 19.07 -14.71 -14.08
CA ASN A 147 19.16 -16.14 -13.80
C ASN A 147 18.34 -16.63 -12.59
N CYS A 148 17.63 -15.75 -11.88
CA CYS A 148 16.76 -16.16 -10.78
C CYS A 148 15.37 -16.50 -11.34
N ARG A 149 15.15 -17.80 -11.60
CA ARG A 149 13.84 -18.31 -12.01
C ARG A 149 12.79 -17.97 -10.94
N PRO A 150 11.62 -17.44 -11.31
CA PRO A 150 10.53 -17.25 -10.36
C PRO A 150 10.18 -18.60 -9.74
N MET A 151 9.98 -18.62 -8.43
CA MET A 151 9.49 -19.78 -7.68
C MET A 151 8.15 -20.24 -8.27
N ARG A 152 8.20 -21.14 -9.26
CA ARG A 152 7.06 -21.97 -9.65
C ARG A 152 6.87 -23.00 -8.54
N HIS A 153 5.77 -22.86 -7.82
CA HIS A 153 5.15 -23.86 -6.93
C HIS A 153 6.09 -24.57 -5.95
N LEU A 154 6.01 -24.20 -4.67
CA LEU A 154 6.33 -25.14 -3.59
C LEU A 154 5.37 -26.34 -3.70
N PRO A 155 5.86 -27.58 -3.84
CA PRO A 155 5.09 -28.72 -3.38
C PRO A 155 5.06 -28.65 -1.85
N ARG A 156 3.86 -28.72 -1.28
CA ARG A 156 3.68 -28.87 0.17
C ARG A 156 4.46 -30.10 0.65
N ARG A 157 5.21 -29.91 1.76
CA ARG A 157 5.92 -30.90 2.58
C ARG A 157 7.23 -31.40 1.97
N LYS A 158 8.36 -30.97 2.53
CA LYS A 158 9.02 -31.70 3.63
C LYS A 158 9.81 -30.71 4.48
N GLN A 159 9.59 -30.79 5.80
CA GLN A 159 10.42 -30.18 6.83
C GLN A 159 11.88 -30.56 6.60
N CYS A 160 12.76 -29.57 6.55
CA CYS A 160 14.18 -29.78 6.80
C CYS A 160 14.61 -28.83 7.91
N SER A 161 15.02 -29.41 9.03
CA SER A 161 15.87 -28.81 10.05
C SER A 161 16.62 -29.97 10.74
N PRO A 162 17.83 -29.74 11.29
CA PRO A 162 18.94 -28.98 10.72
C PRO A 162 20.29 -29.75 10.87
N CYS A 163 21.35 -29.17 10.31
CA CYS A 163 22.75 -29.33 10.75
C CYS A 163 23.38 -30.75 10.70
N PHE A 164 24.13 -31.06 9.64
CA PHE A 164 25.11 -32.15 9.64
C PHE A 164 26.52 -31.55 9.79
N GLN A 165 26.99 -31.40 11.02
CA GLN A 165 28.43 -31.31 11.29
C GLN A 165 29.03 -32.72 11.16
N ARG A 166 30.08 -32.82 10.32
CA ARG A 166 30.91 -34.01 10.18
C ARG A 166 31.65 -34.29 11.49
N VAL A 167 31.49 -35.49 12.03
CA VAL A 167 32.47 -36.11 12.94
C VAL A 167 32.70 -37.56 12.49
N SER A 168 33.98 -37.92 12.40
CA SER A 168 34.59 -39.17 11.91
C SER A 168 34.14 -40.45 12.64
N PRO A 169 34.37 -41.66 12.06
CA PRO A 169 33.80 -42.90 12.58
C PRO A 169 34.71 -43.59 13.60
N ALA A 170 34.14 -44.05 14.72
CA ALA A 170 34.81 -44.96 15.65
C ALA A 170 33.90 -46.17 16.00
N ARG A 171 34.41 -47.36 15.60
CA ARG A 171 34.24 -48.72 16.14
C ARG A 171 32.93 -49.18 16.82
N ARG A 172 32.33 -50.19 16.17
CA ARG A 172 31.80 -51.49 16.67
C ARG A 172 31.18 -51.57 18.08
N LYS A 173 29.91 -52.00 18.12
CA LYS A 173 29.43 -53.24 18.81
C LYS A 173 28.00 -53.62 18.34
N LYS A 174 27.84 -54.86 17.85
CA LYS A 174 26.58 -55.66 17.84
C LYS A 174 26.50 -56.42 19.19
N PRO A 175 25.43 -57.16 19.59
CA PRO A 175 24.13 -57.45 18.96
C PRO A 175 22.91 -57.21 19.92
N SER A 176 21.65 -57.35 19.51
CA SER A 176 20.88 -58.58 19.79
C SER A 176 19.52 -58.57 19.06
N LYS A 177 19.12 -59.78 18.66
CA LYS A 177 17.90 -60.15 17.93
C LYS A 177 16.69 -60.13 18.88
N THR A 178 15.52 -59.71 18.41
CA THR A 178 14.30 -60.55 18.46
C THR A 178 13.16 -60.02 17.56
N ARG A 179 12.83 -60.86 16.57
CA ARG A 179 11.52 -61.26 16.01
C ARG A 179 10.48 -60.21 15.56
N ARG A 180 10.22 -60.26 14.24
CA ARG A 180 9.03 -59.86 13.45
C ARG A 180 7.79 -60.75 13.78
N PRO A 181 6.70 -60.75 12.97
CA PRO A 181 5.74 -59.70 12.57
C PRO A 181 4.27 -60.18 12.64
N ILE A 182 3.24 -59.31 12.69
CA ILE A 182 1.88 -59.64 12.16
C ILE A 182 1.19 -58.36 11.60
N PHE A 183 0.82 -58.39 10.31
CA PHE A 183 -0.12 -57.53 9.55
C PHE A 183 -1.55 -58.14 9.62
N PRO A 184 -2.64 -57.65 8.95
CA PRO A 184 -3.06 -56.34 8.40
C PRO A 184 -4.56 -55.99 8.71
N CYS A 185 -5.14 -55.04 7.95
CA CYS A 185 -6.59 -54.75 7.73
C CYS A 185 -7.32 -53.94 8.83
N ALA A 186 -8.29 -53.05 8.57
CA ALA A 186 -9.02 -52.65 7.36
C ALA A 186 -9.90 -51.40 7.65
N ILE A 187 -10.17 -50.62 6.58
CA ILE A 187 -11.47 -50.05 6.15
C ILE A 187 -12.23 -49.01 7.02
N ALA A 188 -12.47 -47.87 6.36
CA ALA A 188 -13.62 -46.96 6.33
C ALA A 188 -14.35 -46.50 7.60
N SER A 189 -14.48 -45.17 7.73
CA SER A 189 -15.73 -44.46 7.41
C SER A 189 -15.40 -43.02 6.99
#